data_AF-A0A962L917-F1
#
_entry.id   AF-A0A962L917-F1
#
_cell.length_a   1.000
_cell.length_b   1.000
_cell.length_c   1.000
_cell.angle_alpha   90.00
_cell.angle_beta   90.00
_cell.angle_gamma   90.00
#
_symmetry.space_group_name_H-M   'P 1'
#
loop_
_entity.id
_entity.type
_entity.pdbx_description
1 polymer ?
#
loop_
_entity_poly.entity_id
_entity_poly.type
_entity_poly.pdbx_seq_one_letter_code
_entity_poly.pdbx_strand_id
1 'polypeptide(L)' 'MNEAEPLSPCVSICVLDERDICQGCFRSASEITDWLMASAAQKCEILQRAAQRRGDPVAIKPR' A
#
# COMPACT_ATOMS: atom_id res chain seq x y z
N MET A 1 -14.26 17.39 6.70
CA MET A 1 -12.79 17.39 6.74
C MET A 1 -12.34 16.10 6.09
N ASN A 2 -11.98 16.17 4.80
CA ASN A 2 -11.57 14.99 4.04
C ASN A 2 -10.04 14.99 4.00
N GLU A 3 -9.44 14.63 5.14
CA GLU A 3 -8.00 14.34 5.22
C GLU A 3 -7.70 13.33 4.11
N ALA A 4 -6.82 13.71 3.18
CA ALA A 4 -6.49 12.91 2.01
C ALA A 4 -5.65 11.70 2.45
N GLU A 5 -6.27 10.76 3.16
CA GLU A 5 -5.66 9.48 3.42
C GLU A 5 -5.54 8.76 2.08
N PRO A 6 -4.31 8.38 1.70
CA PRO A 6 -4.10 7.78 0.41
C PRO A 6 -4.84 6.43 0.39
N LEU A 7 -5.65 6.23 -0.64
CA LEU A 7 -6.48 5.04 -0.77
C LEU A 7 -5.59 3.79 -0.83
N SER A 8 -5.98 2.75 -0.08
CA SER A 8 -5.29 1.47 -0.13
C SER A 8 -5.39 0.91 -1.56
N PRO A 9 -4.25 0.60 -2.24
CA PRO A 9 -4.23 -0.08 -3.53
C PRO A 9 -4.54 -1.58 -3.36
N CYS A 10 -5.31 -1.94 -2.32
CA CYS A 10 -5.66 -3.30 -2.04
C CYS A 10 -6.69 -3.73 -3.08
N VAL A 11 -6.31 -4.71 -3.90
CA VAL A 11 -7.21 -5.33 -4.89
C VAL A 11 -8.12 -6.40 -4.27
N SER A 12 -8.29 -6.40 -2.94
CA SER A 12 -9.01 -7.43 -2.16
C SER A 12 -8.48 -8.85 -2.37
N ILE A 13 -7.23 -8.98 -2.84
CA ILE A 13 -6.50 -10.23 -2.99
C ILE A 13 -5.34 -10.18 -2.02
N CYS A 14 -5.38 -11.02 -0.98
CA CYS A 14 -4.32 -11.11 0.02
C CYS A 14 -3.61 -12.46 -0.16
N VAL A 15 -2.61 -12.47 -1.05
CA VAL A 15 -1.77 -13.65 -1.31
C VAL A 15 -0.34 -13.26 -0.96
N LEU A 16 0.12 -13.68 0.21
CA LEU A 16 1.49 -13.44 0.67
C LEU A 16 2.42 -14.50 0.07
N ASP A 17 3.56 -14.05 -0.44
CA ASP A 17 4.65 -14.91 -0.88
C ASP A 17 5.56 -15.33 0.29
N GLU A 18 6.58 -16.14 0.04
CA GLU A 18 7.56 -16.61 1.05
C GLU A 18 8.35 -15.47 1.72
N ARG A 19 8.31 -14.27 1.13
CA ARG A 19 8.93 -13.04 1.66
C ARG A 19 7.95 -12.13 2.38
N ASP A 20 6.76 -12.62 2.73
CA ASP A 20 5.67 -11.84 3.31
C ASP A 20 5.23 -10.66 2.42
N ILE A 21 5.43 -10.75 1.10
CA ILE A 21 5.00 -9.73 0.13
C ILE A 21 3.67 -10.16 -0.47
N CYS A 22 2.66 -9.31 -0.39
CA CYS A 22 1.39 -9.54 -1.05
C CYS A 22 1.56 -9.44 -2.57
N GLN A 23 1.33 -10.51 -3.32
CA GLN A 23 1.45 -10.52 -4.77
C GLN A 23 0.37 -9.67 -5.47
N GLY A 24 -0.72 -9.30 -4.77
CA GLY A 24 -1.77 -8.43 -5.31
C GLY A 24 -1.42 -6.94 -5.23
N CYS A 25 -1.11 -6.46 -4.02
CA CYS A 25 -0.84 -5.04 -3.75
C CYS A 25 0.65 -4.70 -3.61
N PHE A 26 1.55 -5.69 -3.68
CA PHE A 26 3.02 -5.56 -3.59
C PHE A 26 3.50 -4.91 -2.28
N ARG A 27 2.67 -4.94 -1.23
CA ARG A 27 2.99 -4.50 0.13
C ARG A 27 3.43 -5.68 0.96
N SER A 28 4.36 -5.49 1.88
CA SER A 28 4.69 -6.53 2.85
C SER A 28 3.59 -6.67 3.92
N ALA A 29 3.50 -7.83 4.56
CA ALA A 29 2.59 -8.09 5.66
C ALA A 29 2.81 -7.07 6.81
N SER A 30 4.07 -6.73 7.09
CA SER A 30 4.42 -5.67 8.04
C SER A 30 3.83 -4.33 7.61
N GLU A 31 4.00 -3.92 6.35
CA GLU A 31 3.44 -2.68 5.79
C GLU A 31 1.90 -2.67 5.81
N ILE A 32 1.24 -3.82 5.62
CA ILE A 32 -0.22 -3.95 5.71
C ILE A 32 -0.71 -3.78 7.16
N THR A 33 0.04 -4.33 8.12
CA THR A 33 -0.26 -4.21 9.55
C THR A 33 -0.01 -2.78 10.03
N ASP A 34 1.12 -2.21 9.60
CA ASP A 34 1.53 -0.85 9.91
C ASP A 34 0.57 0.16 9.28
N TRP A 35 0.01 -0.11 8.09
CA TRP A 35 -0.95 0.75 7.40
C TRP A 35 -2.14 1.20 8.26
N LEU A 36 -2.65 0.33 9.14
CA LEU A 36 -3.74 0.65 10.06
C LEU A 36 -3.32 1.68 11.13
N MET A 37 -2.05 1.70 11.52
CA MET A 37 -1.49 2.61 12.52
C MET A 37 -0.64 3.75 11.90
N ALA A 38 -0.37 3.68 10.59
CA ALA A 38 0.47 4.59 9.86
C ALA A 38 -0.22 5.93 9.60
N SER A 39 0.50 7.02 9.83
CA SER A 39 0.11 8.37 9.44
C SER A 39 0.10 8.54 7.91
N ALA A 40 -0.59 9.56 7.39
CA ALA A 40 -0.68 9.83 5.96
C ALA A 40 0.70 9.86 5.24
N ALA A 41 1.74 10.40 5.90
CA ALA A 41 3.11 10.40 5.39
C ALA A 41 3.71 8.99 5.26
N GLN A 42 3.57 8.17 6.30
CA GLN A 42 4.02 6.77 6.31
C GLN A 42 3.26 5.94 5.27
N LYS A 43 1.94 6.14 5.18
CA LYS A 43 1.11 5.55 4.15
C LYS A 43 1.65 5.89 2.75
N CYS A 44 2.00 7.15 2.49
CA CYS A 44 2.59 7.57 1.22
C CYS A 44 3.93 6.87 0.92
N GLU A 45 4.83 6.77 1.89
CA GLU A 45 6.10 6.03 1.74
C GLU A 45 5.86 4.55 1.40
N ILE A 46 4.96 3.89 2.12
CA ILE A 46 4.65 2.49 1.87
C ILE A 46 4.09 2.32 0.45
N LEU A 47 3.24 3.24 -0.01
CA LEU A 47 2.74 3.22 -1.38
C LEU A 47 3.83 3.44 -2.41
N GLN A 48 4.77 4.34 -2.16
CA GLN A 48 5.92 4.54 -3.06
C GLN A 48 6.77 3.28 -3.17
N ARG A 49 7.05 2.60 -2.04
CA ARG A 49 7.79 1.32 -2.04
C ARG A 49 7.02 0.23 -2.77
N ALA A 50 5.72 0.11 -2.54
CA ALA A 50 4.87 -0.85 -3.22
C ALA A 50 4.77 -0.57 -4.73
N ALA A 51 4.67 0.70 -5.13
CA ALA A 51 4.67 1.13 -6.53
C ALA A 51 6.02 0.83 -7.21
N GLN A 52 7.14 1.07 -6.51
CA GLN A 52 8.48 0.73 -7.00
C GLN A 52 8.64 -0.78 -7.23
N ARG A 53 8.08 -1.61 -6.33
CA ARG A 53 8.06 -3.08 -6.49
C ARG A 53 7.16 -3.53 -7.64
N ARG A 54 6.01 -2.88 -7.83
CA ARG A 54 5.04 -3.20 -8.89
C ARG A 54 5.50 -2.71 -10.27
N GLY A 55 6.41 -1.73 -10.33
CA GLY A 55 6.82 -1.07 -11.57
C GLY A 55 5.72 -0.20 -12.19
N ASP A 56 4.65 0.07 -11.44
CA ASP A 56 3.50 0.85 -11.88
C ASP A 56 3.26 1.96 -10.85
N PRO A 57 3.25 3.24 -11.25
CA PRO A 57 2.93 4.34 -10.37
C PRO A 57 1.45 4.20 -9.99
N VAL A 58 1.17 3.53 -8.87
CA VAL A 58 -0.19 3.37 -8.35
C VAL A 58 -0.83 4.74 -8.37
N ALA A 59 -1.83 4.87 -9.24
CA ALA A 59 -2.64 6.07 -9.37
C ALA A 59 -3.38 6.24 -8.05
N ILE A 60 -2.78 7.02 -7.16
CA ILE A 60 -3.47 7.72 -6.07
C ILE A 60 -4.57 8.51 -6.75
N LYS A 61 -5.75 7.90 -6.92
CA LYS A 61 -6.93 8.58 -7.45
C LYS A 61 -7.32 9.60 -6.39
N PRO A 62 -7.14 10.91 -6.62
CA PRO A 62 -7.86 11.88 -5.84
C PRO A 62 -9.33 11.70 -6.25
N ARG A 63 -10.22 11.57 -5.26
CA ARG A 63 -11.65 11.73 -5.54
C ARG A 63 -11.93 13.17 -5.92
#